data_AF-A0A966VBV4-F1
#
_entry.id   AF-A0A966VBV4-F1
#
_cell.length_a   1.000
_cell.length_b   1.000
_cell.length_c   1.000
_cell.angle_alpha   90.00
_cell.angle_beta   90.00
_cell.angle_gamma   90.00
#
_symmetry.space_group_name_H-M   'P 1'
#
loop_
_entity.id
_entity.type
_entity.pdbx_description
1 polymer ?
#
loop_
_entity_poly.entity_id
_entity_poly.type
_entity_poly.pdbx_seq_one_letter_code
_entity_poly.pdbx_strand_id
1 'polypeptide(L)'
;MSYRRFVRTALDRSALMEKNRNAPENNRFCNGFCHDYLPGNRFSGIHTICNQCRSMVAMAERMVRQNQTTEDAVRENPMIVVPEENRLEMRRKCDTCNQHKVGTAFEFNRHTCKSCRSLQSVARSKKQLEGYLHDVEELKTNPPLLENLLLGVPKDCLILIIAHYQIGRKATDRKTTMVNNLVQHFRSLMDPSRCRGCGATVVPPHTTCGGCQQKPPVNRLCERRQSFLDTLDTVFDTLRPLDPDQDVDLYTKEELTLLARKAELKFEQTMKKKDLFGLFNGFLTKRETEREKAKAEEVLRQRQPFDDLVIDEFRIQARASDGYINATQLCKAGGKLFADWNRLENTKSYCEALSEHMGIPTSQLIDTNRGGNNRPQGSWIHPDLAVNLAQWISHLFGIRVSRWVREILTTGHASFDPKSNEELIRLQVELQREQEHRKRIETNHKRLVQRREYHKFQKGSGFYIIRASDDAFKIGFDGVDINERFRAYRTSIPSMKVMYMVFSPDAALIEKCMLSRFRDFRVENNHEFLGGLSLLELTTSVDTLLKYCKIPYEPVEEKEIEAYNDPDTIQT
;
A
#
# COMPACT_ATOMS: atom_id res chain seq x y z
N MET A 1 19.77 -68.19 -2.12
CA MET A 1 20.91 -69.08 -1.84
C MET A 1 21.15 -69.10 -0.34
N SER A 2 21.23 -70.29 0.26
CA SER A 2 21.23 -70.45 1.71
C SER A 2 22.65 -70.33 2.26
N TYR A 3 22.95 -69.27 3.02
CA TYR A 3 24.24 -69.09 3.70
C TYR A 3 24.62 -70.28 4.59
N ARG A 4 23.62 -71.08 5.01
CA ARG A 4 23.76 -72.22 5.92
C ARG A 4 24.78 -73.25 5.44
N ARG A 5 25.01 -73.39 4.12
CA ARG A 5 26.01 -74.31 3.58
C ARG A 5 27.45 -73.99 4.00
N PHE A 6 27.73 -72.73 4.31
CA PHE A 6 29.07 -72.26 4.69
C PHE A 6 29.29 -72.17 6.21
N VAL A 7 28.25 -72.34 7.03
CA VAL A 7 28.34 -72.13 8.48
C VAL A 7 28.28 -73.47 9.20
N ARG A 8 29.13 -73.71 10.22
CA ARG A 8 29.19 -74.98 10.98
C ARG A 8 27.83 -75.37 11.58
N THR A 9 27.16 -74.40 12.15
CA THR A 9 25.86 -74.54 12.80
C THR A 9 24.99 -73.38 12.35
N ALA A 10 23.72 -73.61 12.04
CA ALA A 10 22.78 -72.53 11.78
C ALA A 10 21.48 -72.87 12.47
N LEU A 11 21.01 -71.97 13.33
CA LEU A 11 19.74 -72.16 14.02
C LEU A 11 18.60 -72.20 13.00
N ASP A 12 17.62 -73.06 13.28
CA ASP A 12 16.35 -73.00 12.59
C ASP A 12 15.57 -71.72 12.97
N ARG A 13 14.41 -71.53 12.35
CA ARG A 13 13.64 -70.31 12.54
C ARG A 13 13.12 -70.17 13.97
N SER A 14 12.68 -71.27 14.58
CA SER A 14 12.17 -71.32 15.96
C SER A 14 13.26 -70.97 16.97
N ALA A 15 14.39 -71.66 16.92
CA ALA A 15 15.51 -71.46 17.83
C ALA A 15 16.14 -70.07 17.69
N LEU A 16 16.19 -69.52 16.46
CA LEU A 16 16.66 -68.15 16.23
C LEU A 16 15.70 -67.11 16.80
N MET A 17 14.38 -67.32 16.69
CA MET A 17 13.38 -66.42 17.28
C MET A 17 13.46 -66.44 18.81
N GLU A 18 13.65 -67.62 19.40
CA GLU A 18 13.81 -67.77 20.85
C GLU A 18 15.08 -67.10 21.37
N LYS A 19 16.24 -67.28 20.70
CA LYS A 19 17.46 -66.52 21.02
C LYS A 19 17.27 -65.01 20.92
N ASN A 20 16.57 -64.53 19.90
CA ASN A 20 16.33 -63.09 19.74
C ASN A 20 15.34 -62.54 20.76
N ARG A 21 14.40 -63.36 21.26
CA ARG A 21 13.49 -62.97 22.36
C ARG A 21 14.25 -62.75 23.66
N ASN A 22 15.30 -63.52 23.89
CA ASN A 22 16.17 -63.44 25.07
C ASN A 22 17.42 -62.58 24.84
N ALA A 23 17.45 -61.75 23.79
CA ALA A 23 18.59 -60.92 23.46
C ALA A 23 18.66 -59.65 24.33
N PRO A 24 19.86 -59.10 24.58
CA PRO A 24 20.02 -57.78 25.20
C PRO A 24 19.27 -56.69 24.42
N GLU A 25 18.88 -55.61 25.11
CA GLU A 25 18.11 -54.52 24.51
C GLU A 25 18.80 -53.93 23.26
N ASN A 26 18.05 -53.76 22.17
CA ASN A 26 18.52 -53.35 20.84
C ASN A 26 19.53 -54.28 20.14
N ASN A 27 19.76 -55.50 20.64
CA ASN A 27 20.61 -56.49 20.00
C ASN A 27 19.81 -57.60 19.31
N ARG A 28 20.41 -58.20 18.28
CA ARG A 28 19.90 -59.37 17.55
C ARG A 28 21.03 -60.39 17.40
N PHE A 29 20.70 -61.66 17.58
CA PHE A 29 21.62 -62.77 17.35
C PHE A 29 21.85 -62.98 15.85
N CYS A 30 23.12 -62.99 15.44
CA CYS A 30 23.51 -63.25 14.06
C CYS A 30 23.63 -64.76 13.81
N ASN A 31 22.81 -65.29 12.92
CA ASN A 31 22.84 -66.72 12.54
C ASN A 31 23.93 -67.05 11.49
N GLY A 32 24.91 -66.17 11.29
CA GLY A 32 25.97 -66.30 10.30
C GLY A 32 27.27 -66.81 10.92
N PHE A 33 28.42 -66.47 10.33
CA PHE A 33 29.72 -66.92 10.82
C PHE A 33 30.04 -66.48 12.27
N CYS A 34 29.57 -65.32 12.72
CA CYS A 34 29.97 -64.77 14.01
C CYS A 34 29.23 -65.33 15.23
N HIS A 35 28.02 -65.90 15.08
CA HIS A 35 27.23 -66.49 16.17
C HIS A 35 27.12 -65.66 17.45
N ASP A 36 26.90 -64.35 17.32
CA ASP A 36 26.95 -63.40 18.43
C ASP A 36 25.76 -62.42 18.43
N TYR A 37 25.49 -61.80 19.57
CA TYR A 37 24.51 -60.73 19.74
C TYR A 37 25.10 -59.39 19.27
N LEU A 38 24.51 -58.81 18.22
CA LEU A 38 24.98 -57.56 17.62
C LEU A 38 23.89 -56.49 17.64
N PRO A 39 24.25 -55.20 17.72
CA PRO A 39 23.28 -54.11 17.63
C PRO A 39 22.44 -54.18 16.35
N GLY A 40 21.15 -53.86 16.44
CA GLY A 40 20.20 -53.96 15.32
C GLY A 40 20.63 -53.21 14.05
N ASN A 41 21.38 -52.12 14.18
CA ASN A 41 21.92 -51.35 13.05
C ASN A 41 22.98 -52.11 12.20
N ARG A 42 23.49 -53.25 12.70
CA ARG A 42 24.41 -54.14 11.99
C ARG A 42 23.68 -55.11 11.04
N PHE A 43 22.35 -55.06 11.01
CA PHE A 43 21.50 -55.86 10.14
C PHE A 43 20.73 -54.97 9.17
N SER A 44 20.74 -55.32 7.88
CA SER A 44 19.85 -54.71 6.90
C SER A 44 18.51 -55.46 6.88
N GLY A 45 17.40 -54.79 7.20
CA GLY A 45 16.03 -55.30 7.01
C GLY A 45 15.75 -56.66 7.66
N ILE A 46 15.14 -57.57 6.88
CA ILE A 46 14.64 -58.89 7.33
C ILE A 46 15.72 -59.99 7.43
N HIS A 47 16.99 -59.66 7.22
CA HIS A 47 18.05 -60.66 7.19
C HIS A 47 18.36 -61.23 8.58
N THR A 48 18.66 -62.53 8.62
CA THR A 48 18.96 -63.31 9.83
C THR A 48 20.45 -63.33 10.18
N ILE A 49 21.29 -62.76 9.32
CA ILE A 49 22.74 -62.61 9.50
C ILE A 49 23.14 -61.14 9.37
N CYS A 50 24.18 -60.71 10.08
CA CYS A 50 24.66 -59.34 10.04
C CYS A 50 25.32 -58.98 8.69
N ASN A 51 25.46 -57.69 8.42
CA ASN A 51 26.01 -57.17 7.16
C ASN A 51 27.41 -57.74 6.85
N GLN A 52 28.24 -57.94 7.88
CA GLN A 52 29.59 -58.50 7.74
C GLN A 52 29.57 -59.98 7.36
N CYS A 53 28.77 -60.80 8.05
CA CYS A 53 28.59 -62.21 7.69
C CYS A 53 28.04 -62.36 6.28
N ARG A 54 27.16 -61.45 5.84
CA ARG A 54 26.63 -61.44 4.48
C ARG A 54 27.71 -61.19 3.42
N SER A 55 28.62 -60.24 3.67
CA SER A 55 29.77 -60.00 2.80
C SER A 55 30.69 -61.22 2.74
N MET A 56 30.94 -61.87 3.87
CA MET A 56 31.73 -63.10 3.92
C MET A 56 31.09 -64.25 3.14
N VAL A 57 29.76 -64.39 3.20
CA VAL A 57 29.03 -65.41 2.40
C VAL A 57 29.21 -65.14 0.91
N ALA A 58 29.08 -63.88 0.47
CA ALA A 58 29.27 -63.53 -0.93
C ALA A 58 30.71 -63.80 -1.42
N MET A 59 31.71 -63.61 -0.55
CA MET A 59 33.10 -63.96 -0.85
C MET A 59 33.31 -65.47 -0.90
N ALA A 60 32.74 -66.22 0.05
CA ALA A 60 32.75 -67.69 0.07
C ALA A 60 32.18 -68.27 -1.23
N GLU A 61 31.03 -67.77 -1.68
CA GLU A 61 30.39 -68.19 -2.92
C GLU A 61 31.27 -67.95 -4.14
N ARG A 62 31.95 -66.80 -4.18
CA ARG A 62 32.87 -66.46 -5.27
C ARG A 62 34.08 -67.38 -5.29
N MET A 63 34.72 -67.60 -4.14
CA MET A 63 35.93 -68.41 -4.05
C MET A 63 35.64 -69.89 -4.34
N VAL A 64 34.50 -70.43 -3.89
CA VAL A 64 34.06 -71.79 -4.23
C VAL A 64 33.76 -71.91 -5.73
N ARG A 65 33.07 -70.93 -6.32
CA ARG A 65 32.81 -70.91 -7.78
C ARG A 65 34.11 -70.86 -8.61
N GLN A 66 35.16 -70.22 -8.09
CA GLN A 66 36.46 -70.11 -8.74
C GLN A 66 37.42 -71.25 -8.41
N ASN A 67 36.94 -72.32 -7.73
CA ASN A 67 37.75 -73.46 -7.26
C ASN A 67 38.95 -73.07 -6.37
N GLN A 68 38.88 -71.92 -5.69
CA GLN A 68 39.94 -71.44 -4.78
C GLN A 68 39.81 -72.02 -3.37
N THR A 69 38.64 -72.51 -2.99
CA THR A 69 38.34 -73.18 -1.70
C THR A 69 37.14 -74.11 -1.88
N THR A 70 36.87 -74.98 -0.90
CA THR A 70 35.66 -75.81 -0.86
C THR A 70 34.65 -75.29 0.17
N GLU A 71 33.37 -75.69 0.07
CA GLU A 71 32.35 -75.32 1.06
C GLU A 71 32.73 -75.83 2.47
N ASP A 72 33.30 -77.05 2.56
CA ASP A 72 33.74 -77.64 3.82
C ASP A 72 34.96 -76.93 4.42
N ALA A 73 35.91 -76.47 3.59
CA ALA A 73 37.04 -75.68 4.07
C ALA A 73 36.58 -74.33 4.65
N VAL A 74 35.59 -73.67 4.03
CA VAL A 74 35.00 -72.43 4.57
C VAL A 74 34.22 -72.70 5.86
N ARG A 75 33.57 -73.86 5.97
CA ARG A 75 32.85 -74.27 7.17
C ARG A 75 33.83 -74.55 8.33
N GLU A 76 34.94 -75.22 8.06
CA GLU A 76 36.00 -75.47 9.02
C GLU A 76 36.66 -74.15 9.47
N ASN A 77 37.03 -73.29 8.53
CA ASN A 77 37.68 -72.02 8.85
C ASN A 77 37.07 -70.86 8.06
N PRO A 78 36.08 -70.16 8.63
CA PRO A 78 35.45 -69.00 8.00
C PRO A 78 36.41 -67.85 7.70
N MET A 79 37.62 -67.84 8.25
CA MET A 79 38.62 -66.81 7.97
C MET A 79 39.38 -67.05 6.66
N ILE A 80 39.20 -68.20 5.99
CA ILE A 80 39.76 -68.48 4.66
C ILE A 80 39.19 -67.51 3.61
N VAL A 81 37.94 -67.07 3.78
CA VAL A 81 37.30 -66.13 2.86
C VAL A 81 37.66 -64.67 3.13
N VAL A 82 38.58 -64.45 4.07
CA VAL A 82 39.16 -63.15 4.42
C VAL A 82 40.65 -63.21 4.08
N PRO A 83 41.11 -62.52 3.01
CA PRO A 83 42.52 -62.51 2.61
C PRO A 83 43.43 -62.10 3.78
N GLU A 84 44.65 -62.67 3.87
CA GLU A 84 45.64 -62.39 4.93
C GLU A 84 45.88 -60.88 5.13
N GLU A 85 45.90 -60.15 4.01
CA GLU A 85 46.05 -58.69 3.88
C GLU A 85 44.88 -57.89 4.50
N ASN A 86 43.70 -58.52 4.64
CA ASN A 86 42.47 -57.93 5.16
C ASN A 86 42.21 -58.25 6.63
N ARG A 87 43.07 -59.04 7.30
CA ARG A 87 42.90 -59.36 8.72
C ARG A 87 43.22 -58.17 9.65
N LEU A 88 43.92 -57.14 9.17
CA LEU A 88 44.39 -56.05 10.04
C LEU A 88 43.91 -54.64 9.70
N GLU A 89 43.30 -54.35 8.54
CA GLU A 89 42.69 -53.02 8.32
C GLU A 89 41.82 -53.02 7.05
N MET A 90 40.49 -53.08 7.18
CA MET A 90 39.56 -52.92 6.04
C MET A 90 39.65 -51.50 5.48
N ARG A 91 40.70 -51.15 4.74
CA ARG A 91 40.86 -49.82 4.13
C ARG A 91 40.33 -49.82 2.70
N ARG A 92 39.31 -49.01 2.44
CA ARG A 92 38.78 -48.74 1.09
C ARG A 92 39.30 -47.38 0.62
N LYS A 93 39.68 -47.29 -0.66
CA LYS A 93 40.04 -46.01 -1.28
C LYS A 93 38.78 -45.17 -1.46
N CYS A 94 38.83 -43.90 -1.08
CA CYS A 94 37.75 -42.95 -1.33
C CYS A 94 37.89 -42.32 -2.72
N ASP A 95 36.83 -42.33 -3.53
CA ASP A 95 36.85 -41.77 -4.90
C ASP A 95 37.15 -40.25 -4.96
N THR A 96 36.89 -39.51 -3.87
CA THR A 96 37.04 -38.06 -3.83
C THR A 96 38.42 -37.61 -3.31
N CYS A 97 38.89 -38.13 -2.18
CA CYS A 97 40.19 -37.74 -1.62
C CYS A 97 41.32 -38.69 -2.01
N ASN A 98 41.02 -39.79 -2.69
CA ASN A 98 41.97 -40.85 -3.07
C ASN A 98 42.74 -41.51 -1.90
N GLN A 99 42.38 -41.22 -0.65
CA GLN A 99 42.99 -41.82 0.53
C GLN A 99 42.36 -43.17 0.86
N HIS A 100 43.19 -44.11 1.31
CA HIS A 100 42.77 -45.41 1.86
C HIS A 100 42.31 -45.23 3.30
N LYS A 101 41.00 -45.42 3.54
CA LYS A 101 40.38 -45.21 4.86
C LYS A 101 39.67 -46.46 5.34
N VAL A 102 39.66 -46.68 6.64
CA VAL A 102 38.99 -47.83 7.27
C VAL A 102 37.49 -47.88 6.90
N GLY A 103 36.91 -49.08 6.82
CA GLY A 103 35.57 -49.29 6.31
C GLY A 103 34.47 -48.55 7.08
N THR A 104 34.70 -48.26 8.36
CA THR A 104 33.83 -47.41 9.20
C THR A 104 33.71 -45.97 8.71
N ALA A 105 34.69 -45.50 7.92
CA ALA A 105 34.67 -44.21 7.25
C ALA A 105 33.74 -44.18 6.03
N PHE A 106 33.10 -45.29 5.66
CA PHE A 106 32.16 -45.40 4.55
C PHE A 106 30.78 -45.87 5.04
N GLU A 107 29.73 -45.47 4.33
CA GLU A 107 28.40 -46.10 4.45
C GLU A 107 28.34 -47.36 3.57
N PHE A 108 27.41 -48.27 3.88
CA PHE A 108 27.20 -49.50 3.11
C PHE A 108 26.99 -49.16 1.62
N ASN A 109 27.76 -49.81 0.73
CA ASN A 109 27.77 -49.57 -0.73
C ASN A 109 28.17 -48.17 -1.22
N ARG A 110 28.74 -47.29 -0.39
CA ARG A 110 29.27 -45.99 -0.85
C ARG A 110 30.79 -46.07 -1.05
N HIS A 111 31.29 -45.50 -2.15
CA HIS A 111 32.72 -45.41 -2.49
C HIS A 111 33.36 -44.06 -2.10
N THR A 112 32.55 -43.12 -1.59
CA THR A 112 33.01 -41.86 -1.01
C THR A 112 32.97 -41.93 0.52
N CYS A 113 34.04 -41.52 1.20
CA CYS A 113 34.09 -41.51 2.66
C CYS A 113 33.17 -40.43 3.25
N LYS A 114 32.74 -40.63 4.50
CA LYS A 114 31.86 -39.74 5.27
C LYS A 114 32.42 -38.30 5.34
N SER A 115 33.73 -38.15 5.55
CA SER A 115 34.38 -36.83 5.60
C SER A 115 34.28 -36.08 4.27
N CYS A 116 34.56 -36.75 3.14
CA CYS A 116 34.46 -36.13 1.82
C CYS A 116 33.01 -35.81 1.43
N ARG A 117 32.04 -36.66 1.81
CA ARG A 117 30.62 -36.35 1.62
C ARG A 117 30.18 -35.13 2.45
N SER A 118 30.64 -35.02 3.68
CA SER A 118 30.38 -33.85 4.52
C SER A 118 30.95 -32.59 3.86
N LEU A 119 32.19 -32.62 3.39
CA LEU A 119 32.82 -31.50 2.67
C LEU A 119 32.09 -31.14 1.38
N GLN A 120 31.68 -32.13 0.58
CA GLN A 120 30.88 -31.91 -0.64
C GLN A 120 29.50 -31.33 -0.32
N SER A 121 28.87 -31.76 0.77
CA SER A 121 27.60 -31.20 1.26
C SER A 121 27.78 -29.74 1.65
N VAL A 122 28.83 -29.42 2.42
CA VAL A 122 29.16 -28.04 2.82
C VAL A 122 29.45 -27.17 1.59
N ALA A 123 30.20 -27.68 0.61
CA ALA A 123 30.49 -26.96 -0.63
C ALA A 123 29.23 -26.70 -1.48
N ARG A 124 28.33 -27.69 -1.58
CA ARG A 124 27.05 -27.52 -2.27
C ARG A 124 26.14 -26.52 -1.55
N SER A 125 26.04 -26.61 -0.23
CA SER A 125 25.28 -25.66 0.58
C SER A 125 25.84 -24.24 0.46
N LYS A 126 27.16 -24.05 0.45
CA LYS A 126 27.79 -22.74 0.19
C LYS A 126 27.51 -22.21 -1.21
N LYS A 127 27.55 -23.06 -2.24
CA LYS A 127 27.25 -22.64 -3.63
C LYS A 127 25.79 -22.24 -3.82
N GLN A 128 24.86 -22.93 -3.14
CA GLN A 128 23.43 -22.60 -3.19
C GLN A 128 23.05 -21.43 -2.27
N LEU A 129 23.90 -21.11 -1.30
CA LEU A 129 23.65 -20.06 -0.31
C LEU A 129 23.51 -18.69 -0.98
N GLU A 130 24.34 -18.36 -1.96
CA GLU A 130 24.29 -17.06 -2.65
C GLU A 130 22.92 -16.82 -3.32
N GLY A 131 22.37 -17.84 -3.98
CA GLY A 131 21.03 -17.77 -4.57
C GLY A 131 19.95 -17.59 -3.51
N TYR A 132 19.97 -18.40 -2.44
CA TYR A 132 18.99 -18.25 -1.37
C TYR A 132 19.10 -16.92 -0.62
N LEU A 133 20.31 -16.37 -0.45
CA LEU A 133 20.49 -15.05 0.16
C LEU A 133 19.91 -13.95 -0.74
N HIS A 134 20.07 -14.07 -2.06
CA HIS A 134 19.44 -13.17 -3.02
C HIS A 134 17.91 -13.24 -2.96
N ASP A 135 17.34 -14.44 -3.01
CA ASP A 135 15.88 -14.64 -2.93
C ASP A 135 15.30 -14.13 -1.59
N VAL A 136 16.02 -14.34 -0.48
CA VAL A 136 15.63 -13.82 0.84
C VAL A 136 15.71 -12.29 0.85
N GLU A 137 16.73 -11.69 0.25
CA GLU A 137 16.89 -10.24 0.17
C GLU A 137 15.77 -9.57 -0.67
N GLU A 138 15.32 -10.24 -1.73
CA GLU A 138 14.20 -9.80 -2.58
C GLU A 138 12.85 -9.92 -1.84
N LEU A 139 12.64 -11.01 -1.09
CA LEU A 139 11.35 -11.31 -0.45
C LEU A 139 11.24 -10.87 1.01
N LYS A 140 12.28 -10.30 1.63
CA LYS A 140 12.28 -9.97 3.08
C LYS A 140 11.18 -8.99 3.51
N THR A 141 10.62 -8.21 2.58
CA THR A 141 9.51 -7.27 2.84
C THR A 141 8.11 -7.90 2.67
N ASN A 142 8.02 -9.17 2.25
CA ASN A 142 6.76 -9.88 2.04
C ASN A 142 6.75 -11.20 2.85
N PRO A 143 6.32 -11.17 4.13
CA PRO A 143 6.43 -12.33 5.02
C PRO A 143 5.71 -13.60 4.53
N PRO A 144 4.51 -13.53 3.91
CA PRO A 144 3.87 -14.72 3.34
C PRO A 144 4.71 -15.41 2.24
N LEU A 145 5.28 -14.64 1.32
CA LEU A 145 6.10 -15.20 0.23
C LEU A 145 7.46 -15.71 0.76
N LEU A 146 8.06 -14.98 1.70
CA LEU A 146 9.30 -15.38 2.36
C LEU A 146 9.14 -16.70 3.12
N GLU A 147 8.03 -16.88 3.85
CA GLU A 147 7.75 -18.12 4.58
C GLU A 147 7.66 -19.33 3.63
N ASN A 148 6.97 -19.16 2.50
CA ASN A 148 6.87 -20.19 1.46
C ASN A 148 8.24 -20.55 0.85
N LEU A 149 9.07 -19.54 0.54
CA LEU A 149 10.44 -19.75 0.06
C LEU A 149 11.27 -20.56 1.08
N LEU A 150 11.30 -20.10 2.33
CA LEU A 150 12.13 -20.67 3.40
C LEU A 150 11.72 -22.12 3.77
N LEU A 151 10.45 -22.47 3.63
CA LEU A 151 9.99 -23.85 3.76
C LEU A 151 10.59 -24.79 2.69
N GLY A 152 10.92 -24.27 1.51
CA GLY A 152 11.63 -24.99 0.44
C GLY A 152 13.13 -25.17 0.69
N VAL A 153 13.75 -24.34 1.52
CA VAL A 153 15.21 -24.32 1.71
C VAL A 153 15.70 -25.54 2.54
N PRO A 154 16.80 -26.21 2.15
CA PRO A 154 17.40 -27.29 2.94
C PRO A 154 17.84 -26.82 4.34
N LYS A 155 17.77 -27.72 5.33
CA LYS A 155 18.08 -27.40 6.74
C LYS A 155 19.49 -26.81 6.92
N ASP A 156 20.47 -27.37 6.23
CA ASP A 156 21.87 -26.91 6.33
C ASP A 156 22.05 -25.50 5.77
N CYS A 157 21.33 -25.15 4.69
CA CYS A 157 21.33 -23.80 4.13
C CYS A 157 20.59 -22.81 5.04
N LEU A 158 19.47 -23.22 5.67
CA LEU A 158 18.78 -22.39 6.67
C LEU A 158 19.69 -22.02 7.85
N ILE A 159 20.52 -22.95 8.32
CA ILE A 159 21.50 -22.67 9.39
C ILE A 159 22.51 -21.61 8.96
N LEU A 160 22.97 -21.66 7.70
CA LEU A 160 23.91 -20.68 7.14
C LEU A 160 23.23 -19.30 6.95
N ILE A 161 21.98 -19.26 6.50
CA ILE A 161 21.19 -18.03 6.39
C ILE A 161 20.97 -17.41 7.77
N ILE A 162 20.58 -18.20 8.78
CA ILE A 162 20.44 -17.76 10.17
C ILE A 162 21.75 -17.15 10.69
N ALA A 163 22.88 -17.80 10.41
CA ALA A 163 24.19 -17.28 10.79
C ALA A 163 24.53 -15.96 10.06
N HIS A 164 24.18 -15.84 8.78
CA HIS A 164 24.40 -14.63 7.97
C HIS A 164 23.69 -13.41 8.56
N TYR A 165 22.43 -13.57 8.99
CA TYR A 165 21.63 -12.53 9.63
C TYR A 165 21.81 -12.44 11.15
N GLN A 166 22.75 -13.19 11.72
CA GLN A 166 23.06 -13.20 13.16
C GLN A 166 21.84 -13.51 14.07
N ILE A 167 20.93 -14.37 13.59
CA ILE A 167 19.72 -14.74 14.33
C ILE A 167 20.05 -15.88 15.32
N GLY A 168 19.61 -15.74 16.58
CA GLY A 168 19.80 -16.78 17.58
C GLY A 168 19.03 -18.07 17.25
N ARG A 169 19.70 -19.23 17.38
CA ARG A 169 19.06 -20.55 17.26
C ARG A 169 19.55 -21.51 18.34
N LYS A 170 18.70 -22.47 18.72
CA LYS A 170 19.08 -23.61 19.56
C LYS A 170 19.50 -24.79 18.69
N ALA A 171 20.37 -25.64 19.22
CA ALA A 171 20.78 -26.86 18.50
C ALA A 171 19.59 -27.82 18.24
N THR A 172 18.56 -27.75 19.08
CA THR A 172 17.34 -28.57 19.04
C THR A 172 16.25 -28.04 18.10
N ASP A 173 16.44 -26.88 17.45
CA ASP A 173 15.39 -26.26 16.64
C ASP A 173 15.00 -27.13 15.43
N ARG A 174 13.68 -27.29 15.24
CA ARG A 174 13.10 -27.95 14.06
C ARG A 174 13.12 -26.99 12.87
N LYS A 175 13.01 -27.51 11.65
CA LYS A 175 12.99 -26.70 10.42
C LYS A 175 11.91 -25.63 10.46
N THR A 176 10.69 -25.99 10.87
CA THR A 176 9.57 -25.05 11.03
C THR A 176 9.87 -23.94 12.04
N THR A 177 10.47 -24.28 13.18
CA THR A 177 10.90 -23.30 14.19
C THR A 177 11.94 -22.33 13.62
N MET A 178 12.93 -22.83 12.87
CA MET A 178 13.93 -21.99 12.22
C MET A 178 13.34 -21.04 11.18
N VAL A 179 12.39 -21.52 10.37
CA VAL A 179 11.65 -20.68 9.40
C VAL A 179 10.84 -19.61 10.13
N ASN A 180 10.09 -19.98 11.18
CA ASN A 180 9.30 -19.03 11.96
C ASN A 180 10.19 -17.95 12.61
N ASN A 181 11.34 -18.32 13.17
CA ASN A 181 12.28 -17.37 13.76
C ASN A 181 12.85 -16.39 12.72
N LEU A 182 13.18 -16.89 11.52
CA LEU A 182 13.61 -16.05 10.39
C LEU A 182 12.51 -15.07 9.97
N VAL A 183 11.30 -15.56 9.72
CA VAL A 183 10.16 -14.73 9.32
C VAL A 183 9.82 -13.71 10.40
N GLN A 184 9.85 -14.10 11.68
CA GLN A 184 9.61 -13.19 12.80
C GLN A 184 10.70 -12.13 12.94
N HIS A 185 11.97 -12.48 12.69
CA HIS A 185 13.06 -11.51 12.63
C HIS A 185 12.79 -10.46 11.55
N PHE A 186 12.52 -10.85 10.31
CA PHE A 186 12.23 -9.88 9.25
C PHE A 186 10.94 -9.10 9.49
N ARG A 187 9.91 -9.69 10.09
CA ARG A 187 8.72 -8.96 10.57
C ARG A 187 9.09 -7.90 11.62
N SER A 188 9.99 -8.22 12.55
CA SER A 188 10.47 -7.24 13.55
C SER A 188 11.34 -6.14 12.93
N LEU A 189 11.99 -6.40 11.80
CA LEU A 189 12.72 -5.39 11.02
C LEU A 189 11.80 -4.49 10.18
N MET A 190 10.52 -4.81 10.06
CA MET A 190 9.50 -3.92 9.51
C MET A 190 8.90 -2.97 10.56
N ASP A 191 9.30 -3.11 11.83
CA ASP A 191 8.96 -2.19 12.91
C ASP A 191 9.76 -0.87 12.73
N PRO A 192 9.11 0.31 12.65
CA PRO A 192 9.78 1.60 12.50
C PRO A 192 10.79 1.90 13.60
N SER A 193 10.67 1.24 14.75
CA SER A 193 11.55 1.41 15.90
C SER A 193 12.81 0.53 15.88
N ARG A 194 13.13 -0.22 14.80
CA ARG A 194 14.27 -1.16 14.76
C ARG A 194 15.19 -1.01 13.52
N CYS A 195 16.52 -1.14 13.68
CA CYS A 195 17.51 -1.09 12.56
C CYS A 195 17.35 -2.29 11.62
N ARG A 196 17.32 -2.05 10.30
CA ARG A 196 17.18 -3.06 9.23
C ARG A 196 18.31 -4.11 9.17
N GLY A 197 19.49 -3.78 9.69
CA GLY A 197 20.66 -4.67 9.72
C GLY A 197 20.76 -5.49 11.00
N CYS A 198 20.84 -4.83 12.15
CA CYS A 198 21.14 -5.49 13.44
C CYS A 198 19.92 -5.68 14.36
N GLY A 199 18.74 -5.13 14.02
CA GLY A 199 17.52 -5.27 14.82
C GLY A 199 17.48 -4.50 16.14
N ALA A 200 18.48 -3.64 16.41
CA ALA A 200 18.54 -2.77 17.59
C ALA A 200 17.44 -1.70 17.56
N THR A 201 16.90 -1.35 18.74
CA THR A 201 15.89 -0.29 18.87
C THR A 201 16.49 1.07 18.51
N VAL A 202 15.90 1.76 17.54
CA VAL A 202 16.26 3.12 17.11
C VAL A 202 15.26 4.08 17.73
N VAL A 203 15.74 5.00 18.56
CA VAL A 203 14.92 6.05 19.19
C VAL A 203 14.93 7.29 18.27
N PRO A 204 13.78 7.93 17.97
CA PRO A 204 13.74 9.20 17.24
C PRO A 204 14.59 10.27 17.97
N PRO A 205 15.34 11.15 17.28
CA PRO A 205 15.18 11.57 15.87
C PRO A 205 16.29 11.07 14.93
N HIS A 206 16.98 9.97 15.24
CA HIS A 206 18.18 9.59 14.49
C HIS A 206 17.89 8.99 13.10
N THR A 207 18.49 9.59 12.05
CA THR A 207 18.40 9.16 10.64
C THR A 207 19.21 7.91 10.31
N THR A 208 20.05 7.42 11.23
CA THR A 208 20.90 6.23 11.09
C THR A 208 21.05 5.54 12.45
N CYS A 209 21.15 4.21 12.44
CA CYS A 209 21.36 3.44 13.68
C CYS A 209 22.83 3.51 14.15
N GLY A 210 23.04 3.80 15.43
CA GLY A 210 24.37 3.99 16.02
C GLY A 210 25.31 2.77 15.98
N GLY A 211 24.78 1.55 15.83
CA GLY A 211 25.59 0.33 15.71
C GLY A 211 25.89 -0.07 14.26
N CYS A 212 24.89 -0.04 13.38
CA CYS A 212 24.96 -0.60 12.03
C CYS A 212 25.13 0.47 10.92
N GLN A 213 25.02 1.77 11.26
CA GLN A 213 24.95 2.93 10.34
C GLN A 213 23.91 2.87 9.21
N GLN A 214 23.02 1.87 9.21
CA GLN A 214 21.94 1.75 8.22
C GLN A 214 20.75 2.65 8.56
N LYS A 215 20.04 3.12 7.52
CA LYS A 215 18.80 3.90 7.64
C LYS A 215 17.61 2.99 8.02
N PRO A 216 16.76 3.38 8.99
CA PRO A 216 15.54 2.62 9.31
C PRO A 216 14.58 2.54 8.11
N PRO A 217 13.70 1.53 8.05
CA PRO A 217 12.78 1.34 6.93
C PRO A 217 11.73 2.45 6.85
N VAL A 218 11.65 3.12 5.70
CA VAL A 218 10.49 3.91 5.27
C VAL A 218 9.45 2.92 4.74
N ASN A 219 8.54 2.47 5.58
CA ASN A 219 7.41 1.64 5.15
C ASN A 219 6.22 2.56 4.85
N ARG A 220 5.91 2.83 3.58
CA ARG A 220 4.79 3.72 3.19
C ARG A 220 3.44 3.33 3.80
N LEU A 221 3.22 2.03 4.11
CA LEU A 221 2.02 1.56 4.82
C LEU A 221 2.04 1.91 6.31
N CYS A 222 3.22 1.90 6.92
CA CYS A 222 3.40 2.31 8.31
C CYS A 222 3.39 3.84 8.44
N GLU A 223 3.94 4.57 7.47
CA GLU A 223 3.81 6.02 7.39
C GLU A 223 2.36 6.45 7.20
N ARG A 224 1.58 5.79 6.33
CA ARG A 224 0.15 6.10 6.17
C ARG A 224 -0.64 5.79 7.46
N ARG A 225 -0.37 4.66 8.11
CA ARG A 225 -1.02 4.30 9.37
C ARG A 225 -0.62 5.24 10.51
N GLN A 226 0.66 5.58 10.62
CA GLN A 226 1.17 6.50 11.63
C GLN A 226 0.65 7.91 11.38
N SER A 227 0.69 8.38 10.13
CA SER A 227 0.08 9.65 9.72
C SER A 227 -1.42 9.71 10.04
N PHE A 228 -2.16 8.62 9.83
CA PHE A 228 -3.58 8.58 10.23
C PHE A 228 -3.75 8.61 11.75
N LEU A 229 -2.93 7.87 12.52
CA LEU A 229 -2.95 7.91 13.98
C LEU A 229 -2.60 9.30 14.54
N ASP A 230 -1.58 9.95 13.96
CA ASP A 230 -1.13 11.29 14.36
C ASP A 230 -2.20 12.35 14.06
N THR A 231 -3.03 12.13 13.03
CA THR A 231 -4.13 13.02 12.64
C THR A 231 -5.51 12.57 13.14
N LEU A 232 -5.60 11.45 13.88
CA LEU A 232 -6.87 10.78 14.20
C LEU A 232 -7.84 11.71 14.92
N ASP A 233 -7.37 12.49 15.88
CA ASP A 233 -8.20 13.40 16.66
C ASP A 233 -8.75 14.53 15.79
N THR A 234 -7.88 15.13 14.95
CA THR A 234 -8.28 16.19 14.03
C THR A 234 -9.29 15.69 13.00
N VAL A 235 -9.06 14.49 12.45
CA VAL A 235 -9.98 13.83 11.52
C VAL A 235 -11.32 13.57 12.22
N PHE A 236 -11.30 12.98 13.42
CA PHE A 236 -12.50 12.67 14.18
C PHE A 236 -13.36 13.91 14.52
N ASP A 237 -12.73 15.02 14.89
CA ASP A 237 -13.41 16.24 15.29
C ASP A 237 -14.04 16.98 14.10
N THR A 238 -13.42 16.87 12.93
CA THR A 238 -13.85 17.54 11.68
C THR A 238 -14.78 16.68 10.82
N LEU A 239 -14.87 15.37 11.08
CA LEU A 239 -15.68 14.46 10.30
C LEU A 239 -17.18 14.84 10.30
N ARG A 240 -17.75 14.93 9.10
CA ARG A 240 -19.19 15.03 8.85
C ARG A 240 -19.76 13.63 8.58
N PRO A 241 -21.10 13.45 8.64
CA PRO A 241 -21.72 12.22 8.18
C PRO A 241 -21.28 11.90 6.75
N LEU A 242 -21.00 10.63 6.52
CA LEU A 242 -20.46 10.09 5.29
C LEU A 242 -21.60 9.65 4.37
N ASP A 243 -21.48 9.91 3.08
CA ASP A 243 -22.41 9.43 2.06
C ASP A 243 -22.19 7.93 1.82
N PRO A 244 -23.20 7.05 2.03
CA PRO A 244 -23.03 5.62 1.83
C PRO A 244 -22.66 5.18 0.41
N ASP A 245 -23.00 5.99 -0.60
CA ASP A 245 -22.78 5.70 -2.01
C ASP A 245 -21.47 6.31 -2.53
N GLN A 246 -21.05 7.46 -2.00
CA GLN A 246 -19.82 8.14 -2.43
C GLN A 246 -18.61 7.85 -1.54
N ASP A 247 -18.83 7.67 -0.23
CA ASP A 247 -17.76 7.68 0.77
C ASP A 247 -17.40 6.30 1.33
N VAL A 248 -18.01 5.23 0.79
CA VAL A 248 -17.83 3.86 1.30
C VAL A 248 -16.37 3.40 1.30
N ASP A 249 -15.55 3.96 0.42
CA ASP A 249 -14.14 3.61 0.23
C ASP A 249 -13.14 4.67 0.71
N LEU A 250 -13.60 5.77 1.30
CA LEU A 250 -12.73 6.81 1.86
C LEU A 250 -11.84 6.28 2.99
N TYR A 251 -12.37 5.37 3.81
CA TYR A 251 -11.66 4.79 4.94
C TYR A 251 -11.53 3.27 4.80
N THR A 252 -10.37 2.76 5.20
CA THR A 252 -10.14 1.32 5.34
C THR A 252 -10.90 0.76 6.55
N LYS A 253 -11.08 -0.56 6.62
CA LYS A 253 -11.70 -1.22 7.78
C LYS A 253 -10.92 -0.90 9.08
N GLU A 254 -9.60 -0.80 9.00
CA GLU A 254 -8.73 -0.52 10.15
C GLU A 254 -8.88 0.93 10.64
N GLU A 255 -8.90 1.90 9.74
CA GLU A 255 -9.16 3.32 10.06
C GLU A 255 -10.56 3.50 10.67
N LEU A 256 -11.59 2.87 10.10
CA LEU A 256 -12.95 2.88 10.67
C LEU A 256 -13.00 2.24 12.06
N THR A 257 -12.20 1.21 12.31
CA THR A 257 -12.10 0.56 13.62
C THR A 257 -11.48 1.52 14.65
N LEU A 258 -10.46 2.29 14.28
CA LEU A 258 -9.85 3.31 15.14
C LEU A 258 -10.83 4.44 15.44
N LEU A 259 -11.54 4.94 14.43
CA LEU A 259 -12.57 5.97 14.58
C LEU A 259 -13.73 5.51 15.46
N ALA A 260 -14.23 4.28 15.26
CA ALA A 260 -15.29 3.70 16.09
C ALA A 260 -14.86 3.53 17.55
N ARG A 261 -13.60 3.16 17.81
CA ARG A 261 -13.04 3.12 19.18
C ARG A 261 -12.93 4.51 19.79
N LYS A 262 -12.51 5.52 19.00
CA LYS A 262 -12.45 6.91 19.45
C LYS A 262 -13.84 7.45 19.81
N ALA A 263 -14.88 7.01 19.09
CA ALA A 263 -16.28 7.27 19.42
C ALA A 263 -16.86 6.38 20.54
N GLU A 264 -16.05 5.52 21.17
CA GLU A 264 -16.47 4.57 22.22
C GLU A 264 -17.63 3.64 21.81
N LEU A 265 -17.73 3.33 20.51
CA LEU A 265 -18.77 2.46 19.98
C LEU A 265 -18.47 0.99 20.27
N LYS A 266 -19.51 0.21 20.57
CA LYS A 266 -19.41 -1.24 20.76
C LYS A 266 -19.55 -1.96 19.41
N PHE A 267 -18.56 -2.76 19.04
CA PHE A 267 -18.57 -3.55 17.80
C PHE A 267 -17.73 -4.83 17.92
N GLU A 268 -17.97 -5.81 17.04
CA GLU A 268 -17.23 -7.07 16.96
C GLU A 268 -16.04 -6.96 15.98
N GLN A 269 -14.88 -7.55 16.29
CA GLN A 269 -13.70 -7.48 15.40
C GLN A 269 -13.92 -8.17 14.04
N THR A 270 -14.80 -9.17 14.01
CA THR A 270 -15.23 -9.94 12.83
C THR A 270 -16.21 -9.17 11.93
N MET A 271 -16.77 -8.05 12.41
CA MET A 271 -17.77 -7.25 11.68
C MET A 271 -17.25 -6.84 10.29
N LYS A 272 -18.13 -6.85 9.29
CA LYS A 272 -17.77 -6.45 7.92
C LYS A 272 -17.60 -4.93 7.85
N LYS A 273 -16.76 -4.46 6.91
CA LYS A 273 -16.49 -3.02 6.70
C LYS A 273 -17.79 -2.20 6.54
N LYS A 274 -18.74 -2.70 5.76
CA LYS A 274 -20.03 -2.03 5.48
C LYS A 274 -20.87 -1.82 6.74
N ASP A 275 -20.93 -2.84 7.61
CA ASP A 275 -21.72 -2.77 8.84
C ASP A 275 -21.06 -1.83 9.86
N LEU A 276 -19.72 -1.89 9.96
CA LEU A 276 -18.94 -0.97 10.79
C LEU A 276 -19.07 0.49 10.31
N PHE A 277 -19.05 0.70 8.99
CA PHE A 277 -19.29 2.01 8.39
C PHE A 277 -20.69 2.52 8.73
N GLY A 278 -21.73 1.70 8.58
CA GLY A 278 -23.11 2.08 8.92
C GLY A 278 -23.26 2.45 10.40
N LEU A 279 -22.67 1.67 11.30
CA LEU A 279 -22.68 1.94 12.74
C LEU A 279 -22.01 3.28 13.06
N PHE A 280 -20.81 3.51 12.51
CA PHE A 280 -20.06 4.74 12.75
C PHE A 280 -20.76 5.96 12.13
N ASN A 281 -21.33 5.81 10.94
CA ASN A 281 -22.05 6.90 10.29
C ASN A 281 -23.31 7.31 11.05
N GLY A 282 -24.04 6.35 11.62
CA GLY A 282 -25.19 6.64 12.50
C GLY A 282 -24.80 7.47 13.73
N PHE A 283 -23.61 7.25 14.30
CA PHE A 283 -23.06 8.09 15.37
C PHE A 283 -22.79 9.52 14.87
N LEU A 284 -22.18 9.67 13.70
CA LEU A 284 -21.88 10.99 13.11
C LEU A 284 -23.16 11.80 12.86
N THR A 285 -24.19 11.18 12.29
CA THR A 285 -25.49 11.83 12.05
C THR A 285 -26.11 12.31 13.36
N LYS A 286 -26.10 11.47 14.40
CA LYS A 286 -26.60 11.86 15.72
C LYS A 286 -25.83 13.07 16.28
N ARG A 287 -24.49 13.02 16.24
CA ARG A 287 -23.61 14.11 16.69
C ARG A 287 -23.90 15.42 15.96
N GLU A 288 -24.10 15.39 14.65
CA GLU A 288 -24.40 16.58 13.86
C GLU A 288 -25.77 17.17 14.23
N THR A 289 -26.81 16.35 14.34
CA THR A 289 -28.14 16.82 14.76
C THR A 289 -28.14 17.43 16.16
N GLU A 290 -27.35 16.90 17.10
CA GLU A 290 -27.18 17.48 18.44
C GLU A 290 -26.45 18.83 18.39
N ARG A 291 -25.41 18.96 17.55
CA ARG A 291 -24.71 20.24 17.34
C ARG A 291 -25.62 21.29 16.72
N GLU A 292 -26.45 20.93 15.75
CA GLU A 292 -27.42 21.83 15.12
C GLU A 292 -28.47 22.31 16.12
N LYS A 293 -29.01 21.39 16.93
CA LYS A 293 -29.93 21.75 18.03
C LYS A 293 -29.29 22.69 19.03
N ALA A 294 -28.07 22.39 19.48
CA ALA A 294 -27.33 23.24 20.41
C ALA A 294 -27.04 24.63 19.82
N LYS A 295 -26.68 24.71 18.53
CA LYS A 295 -26.52 25.99 17.81
C LYS A 295 -27.82 26.77 17.74
N ALA A 296 -28.93 26.11 17.40
CA ALA A 296 -30.25 26.75 17.35
C ALA A 296 -30.68 27.27 18.72
N GLU A 297 -30.42 26.50 19.78
CA GLU A 297 -30.70 26.87 21.16
C GLU A 297 -29.81 28.01 21.65
N GLU A 298 -28.53 28.01 21.29
CA GLU A 298 -27.60 29.10 21.62
C GLU A 298 -27.95 30.40 20.88
N VAL A 299 -28.32 30.32 19.60
CA VAL A 299 -28.84 31.48 18.84
C VAL A 299 -30.09 32.06 19.50
N LEU A 300 -30.97 31.19 20.02
CA LEU A 300 -32.16 31.62 20.75
C LEU A 300 -31.79 32.27 22.10
N ARG A 301 -30.78 31.74 22.80
CA ARG A 301 -30.30 32.23 24.10
C ARG A 301 -29.52 33.55 24.00
N GLN A 302 -28.77 33.75 22.91
CA GLN A 302 -28.02 34.98 22.63
C GLN A 302 -28.87 36.07 21.98
N ARG A 303 -30.13 35.79 21.66
CA ARG A 303 -31.06 36.78 21.10
C ARG A 303 -31.28 37.88 22.14
N GLN A 304 -30.61 39.02 21.96
CA GLN A 304 -30.92 40.21 22.74
C GLN A 304 -32.40 40.55 22.52
N PRO A 305 -33.15 40.96 23.56
CA PRO A 305 -34.50 41.47 23.36
C PRO A 305 -34.42 42.56 22.30
N PHE A 306 -35.29 42.48 21.29
CA PHE A 306 -35.35 43.50 20.26
C PHE A 306 -35.62 44.85 20.95
N ASP A 307 -34.67 45.78 20.84
CA ASP A 307 -34.91 47.16 21.25
C ASP A 307 -36.04 47.74 20.40
N ASP A 308 -36.86 48.60 20.99
CA ASP A 308 -37.89 49.30 20.24
C ASP A 308 -37.24 50.13 19.13
N LEU A 309 -37.81 50.05 17.93
CA LEU A 309 -37.34 50.80 16.78
C LEU A 309 -37.75 52.27 16.96
N VAL A 310 -36.77 53.16 17.14
CA VAL A 310 -37.02 54.61 17.19
C VAL A 310 -36.81 55.18 15.79
N ILE A 311 -37.88 55.67 15.17
CA ILE A 311 -37.84 56.40 13.89
C ILE A 311 -38.24 57.85 14.19
N ASP A 312 -37.31 58.78 14.03
CA ASP A 312 -37.44 60.18 14.43
C ASP A 312 -37.87 60.30 15.91
N GLU A 313 -39.06 60.82 16.19
CA GLU A 313 -39.65 60.93 17.54
C GLU A 313 -40.60 59.76 17.88
N PHE A 314 -40.84 58.83 16.94
CA PHE A 314 -41.78 57.74 17.11
C PHE A 314 -41.09 56.46 17.59
N ARG A 315 -41.53 55.97 18.74
CA ARG A 315 -41.14 54.65 19.27
C ARG A 315 -42.07 53.58 18.74
N ILE A 316 -41.54 52.70 17.88
CA ILE A 316 -42.26 51.56 17.29
C ILE A 316 -41.87 50.30 18.05
N GLN A 317 -42.87 49.68 18.66
CA GLN A 317 -42.65 48.51 19.49
C GLN A 317 -42.45 47.25 18.66
N ALA A 318 -41.45 46.45 19.06
CA ALA A 318 -41.24 45.10 18.57
C ALA A 318 -41.47 44.11 19.73
N ARG A 319 -42.24 43.05 19.48
CA ARG A 319 -42.53 42.05 20.50
C ARG A 319 -41.33 41.12 20.64
N ALA A 320 -40.69 41.12 21.81
CA ALA A 320 -39.46 40.36 22.05
C ALA A 320 -39.58 38.84 21.83
N SER A 321 -40.78 38.26 21.96
CA SER A 321 -41.00 36.81 21.85
C SER A 321 -40.96 36.27 20.42
N ASP A 322 -41.47 37.04 19.45
CA ASP A 322 -41.70 36.59 18.07
C ASP A 322 -41.27 37.62 17.00
N GLY A 323 -40.80 38.80 17.42
CA GLY A 323 -40.36 39.88 16.55
C GLY A 323 -41.49 40.68 15.92
N TYR A 324 -42.75 40.43 16.27
CA TYR A 324 -43.89 41.13 15.66
C TYR A 324 -43.80 42.63 15.88
N ILE A 325 -44.09 43.41 14.84
CA ILE A 325 -43.96 44.87 14.87
C ILE A 325 -45.34 45.50 15.00
N ASN A 326 -45.45 46.54 15.83
CA ASN A 326 -46.68 47.31 15.95
C ASN A 326 -46.93 48.14 14.68
N ALA A 327 -47.73 47.58 13.77
CA ALA A 327 -48.08 48.19 12.49
C ALA A 327 -48.85 49.51 12.65
N THR A 328 -49.60 49.66 13.74
CA THR A 328 -50.35 50.90 14.00
C THR A 328 -49.41 52.04 14.35
N GLN A 329 -48.38 51.78 15.17
CA GLN A 329 -47.33 52.78 15.48
C GLN A 329 -46.49 53.10 14.24
N LEU A 330 -46.12 52.08 13.46
CA LEU A 330 -45.36 52.26 12.22
C LEU A 330 -46.13 53.13 11.20
N CYS A 331 -47.41 52.87 10.98
CA CYS A 331 -48.26 53.68 10.10
C CYS A 331 -48.39 55.13 10.60
N LYS A 332 -48.55 55.32 11.92
CA LYS A 332 -48.62 56.67 12.53
C LYS A 332 -47.35 57.47 12.28
N ALA A 333 -46.18 56.85 12.44
CA ALA A 333 -44.90 57.50 12.18
C ALA A 333 -44.79 58.02 10.74
N GLY A 334 -45.36 57.29 9.77
CA GLY A 334 -45.43 57.71 8.37
C GLY A 334 -46.69 58.46 7.96
N GLY A 335 -47.51 58.92 8.90
CA GLY A 335 -48.72 59.71 8.62
C GLY A 335 -49.84 58.96 7.89
N LYS A 336 -49.90 57.63 8.00
CA LYS A 336 -50.93 56.78 7.35
C LYS A 336 -51.73 55.96 8.36
N LEU A 337 -52.84 55.35 7.92
CA LEU A 337 -53.63 54.44 8.72
C LEU A 337 -53.39 52.98 8.29
N PHE A 338 -53.22 52.08 9.27
CA PHE A 338 -53.08 50.64 9.00
C PHE A 338 -54.26 50.05 8.23
N ALA A 339 -55.48 50.53 8.51
CA ALA A 339 -56.69 50.09 7.80
C ALA A 339 -56.62 50.36 6.29
N ASP A 340 -55.94 51.43 5.87
CA ASP A 340 -55.79 51.79 4.46
C ASP A 340 -54.86 50.84 3.72
N TRP A 341 -53.82 50.33 4.39
CA TRP A 341 -52.93 49.31 3.85
C TRP A 341 -53.61 47.93 3.83
N ASN A 342 -54.25 47.56 4.94
CA ASN A 342 -54.85 46.24 5.12
C ASN A 342 -56.04 45.97 4.18
N ARG A 343 -56.72 47.03 3.69
CA ARG A 343 -57.83 46.89 2.73
C ARG A 343 -57.40 46.72 1.28
N LEU A 344 -56.13 47.02 0.95
CA LEU A 344 -55.65 46.94 -0.44
C LEU A 344 -55.67 45.50 -0.91
N GLU A 345 -56.12 45.29 -2.14
CA GLU A 345 -56.19 43.95 -2.72
C GLU A 345 -54.81 43.30 -2.80
N ASN A 346 -53.80 44.07 -3.21
CA ASN A 346 -52.41 43.61 -3.24
C ASN A 346 -51.91 43.15 -1.86
N THR A 347 -52.32 43.82 -0.78
CA THR A 347 -51.93 43.43 0.59
C THR A 347 -52.55 42.09 0.97
N LYS A 348 -53.83 41.87 0.63
CA LYS A 348 -54.51 40.60 0.90
C LYS A 348 -53.85 39.45 0.15
N SER A 349 -53.62 39.62 -1.16
CA SER A 349 -52.93 38.62 -1.98
C SER A 349 -51.51 38.33 -1.46
N TYR A 350 -50.78 39.35 -0.99
CA TYR A 350 -49.46 39.16 -0.40
C TYR A 350 -49.52 38.37 0.92
N CYS A 351 -50.52 38.64 1.77
CA CYS A 351 -50.71 37.90 3.02
C CYS A 351 -51.12 36.44 2.78
N GLU A 352 -51.94 36.16 1.75
CA GLU A 352 -52.30 34.80 1.34
C GLU A 352 -51.06 34.02 0.86
N ALA A 353 -50.25 34.62 -0.01
CA ALA A 353 -49.01 34.00 -0.48
C ALA A 353 -48.02 33.72 0.66
N LEU A 354 -47.89 34.66 1.62
CA LEU A 354 -47.04 34.45 2.79
C LEU A 354 -47.59 33.37 3.72
N SER A 355 -48.92 33.30 3.88
CA SER A 355 -49.61 32.28 4.68
C SER A 355 -49.36 30.88 4.12
N GLU A 356 -49.47 30.71 2.79
CA GLU A 356 -49.19 29.46 2.10
C GLU A 356 -47.71 29.06 2.23
N HIS A 357 -46.79 29.99 1.99
CA HIS A 357 -45.35 29.72 2.08
C HIS A 357 -44.89 29.31 3.48
N MET A 358 -45.46 29.93 4.52
CA MET A 358 -45.08 29.65 5.91
C MET A 358 -45.90 28.53 6.56
N GLY A 359 -46.98 28.07 5.93
CA GLY A 359 -47.88 27.05 6.48
C GLY A 359 -48.64 27.51 7.74
N ILE A 360 -48.81 28.82 7.93
CA ILE A 360 -49.57 29.41 9.06
C ILE A 360 -50.77 30.19 8.54
N PRO A 361 -51.93 30.19 9.23
CA PRO A 361 -53.09 30.96 8.80
C PRO A 361 -52.83 32.47 8.73
N THR A 362 -53.47 33.17 7.79
CA THR A 362 -53.39 34.63 7.66
C THR A 362 -53.77 35.39 8.94
N SER A 363 -54.64 34.80 9.77
CA SER A 363 -55.02 35.35 11.08
C SER A 363 -53.87 35.35 12.11
N GLN A 364 -52.83 34.55 11.90
CA GLN A 364 -51.62 34.57 12.73
C GLN A 364 -50.61 35.59 12.22
N LEU A 365 -50.63 35.95 10.92
CA LEU A 365 -49.74 36.97 10.35
C LEU A 365 -50.06 38.39 10.84
N ILE A 366 -51.32 38.66 11.17
CA ILE A 366 -51.81 39.96 11.65
C ILE A 366 -52.60 39.76 12.94
N ASP A 367 -51.98 40.05 14.08
CA ASP A 367 -52.58 39.97 15.42
C ASP A 367 -53.14 41.35 15.84
N THR A 368 -54.46 41.48 15.85
CA THR A 368 -55.12 42.74 16.20
C THR A 368 -55.66 42.72 17.63
N ASN A 369 -55.01 43.47 18.52
CA ASN A 369 -55.43 43.59 19.93
C ASN A 369 -56.24 44.89 20.13
N ARG A 370 -57.53 44.74 20.48
CA ARG A 370 -58.45 45.86 20.78
C ARG A 370 -59.04 45.70 22.20
N GLY A 371 -58.91 46.74 23.03
CA GLY A 371 -59.75 46.92 24.23
C GLY A 371 -59.38 46.11 25.49
N GLY A 372 -58.09 45.91 25.83
CA GLY A 372 -57.68 45.24 27.08
C GLY A 372 -56.58 45.97 27.86
N ASN A 373 -56.55 45.80 29.19
CA ASN A 373 -55.58 46.45 30.10
C ASN A 373 -54.22 45.73 30.21
N ASN A 374 -54.11 44.47 29.76
CA ASN A 374 -52.94 43.62 30.02
C ASN A 374 -52.04 43.34 28.80
N ARG A 375 -52.36 43.85 27.61
CA ARG A 375 -51.56 43.66 26.37
C ARG A 375 -51.41 44.98 25.61
N PRO A 376 -50.24 45.23 24.98
CA PRO A 376 -50.02 46.47 24.25
C PRO A 376 -50.94 46.56 23.02
N GLN A 377 -51.65 47.68 22.92
CA GLN A 377 -52.73 47.88 21.96
C GLN A 377 -52.20 48.14 20.54
N GLY A 378 -53.00 47.71 19.55
CA GLY A 378 -52.71 47.93 18.13
C GLY A 378 -52.77 46.65 17.31
N SER A 379 -52.58 46.82 16.01
CA SER A 379 -52.34 45.71 15.08
C SER A 379 -50.85 45.40 15.02
N TRP A 380 -50.51 44.14 15.29
CA TRP A 380 -49.17 43.57 15.27
C TRP A 380 -49.03 42.71 14.03
N ILE A 381 -47.93 42.85 13.30
CA ILE A 381 -47.71 42.11 12.06
C ILE A 381 -46.41 41.32 12.11
N HIS A 382 -46.39 40.21 11.39
CA HIS A 382 -45.20 39.40 11.18
C HIS A 382 -44.04 40.25 10.59
N PRO A 383 -42.77 40.03 10.98
CA PRO A 383 -41.61 40.77 10.46
C PRO A 383 -41.55 40.87 8.93
N ASP A 384 -41.86 39.79 8.23
CA ASP A 384 -41.84 39.77 6.75
C ASP A 384 -42.91 40.66 6.12
N LEU A 385 -44.05 40.86 6.81
CA LEU A 385 -45.06 41.85 6.39
C LEU A 385 -44.64 43.28 6.71
N ALA A 386 -43.84 43.48 7.76
CA ALA A 386 -43.46 44.81 8.20
C ALA A 386 -42.62 45.55 7.17
N VAL A 387 -41.74 44.86 6.43
CA VAL A 387 -40.97 45.46 5.33
C VAL A 387 -41.91 45.89 4.21
N ASN A 388 -42.90 45.07 3.84
CA ASN A 388 -43.90 45.45 2.83
C ASN A 388 -44.71 46.68 3.27
N LEU A 389 -45.17 46.71 4.51
CA LEU A 389 -45.90 47.84 5.08
C LEU A 389 -45.02 49.11 5.07
N ALA A 390 -43.77 49.02 5.49
CA ALA A 390 -42.84 50.16 5.51
C ALA A 390 -42.59 50.74 4.11
N GLN A 391 -42.49 49.90 3.07
CA GLN A 391 -42.37 50.35 1.68
C GLN A 391 -43.64 51.06 1.19
N TRP A 392 -44.83 50.57 1.59
CA TRP A 392 -46.09 51.25 1.28
C TRP A 392 -46.21 52.59 2.00
N ILE A 393 -45.71 52.68 3.24
CA ILE A 393 -45.70 53.92 4.01
C ILE A 393 -44.83 54.97 3.33
N SER A 394 -43.59 54.62 2.97
CA SER A 394 -42.61 55.53 2.36
C SER A 394 -42.04 54.99 1.05
N HIS A 395 -42.36 55.65 -0.05
CA HIS A 395 -41.81 55.31 -1.37
C HIS A 395 -40.27 55.47 -1.41
N LEU A 396 -39.70 56.44 -0.67
CA LEU A 396 -38.25 56.60 -0.56
C LEU A 396 -37.60 55.41 0.15
N PHE A 397 -38.26 54.86 1.17
CA PHE A 397 -37.84 53.62 1.80
C PHE A 397 -37.96 52.42 0.85
N GLY A 398 -39.03 52.34 0.06
CA GLY A 398 -39.17 51.35 -1.02
C GLY A 398 -38.02 51.35 -2.04
N ILE A 399 -37.61 52.55 -2.48
CA ILE A 399 -36.44 52.71 -3.34
C ILE A 399 -35.17 52.23 -2.62
N ARG A 400 -35.10 52.42 -1.29
CA ARG A 400 -33.96 51.98 -0.48
C ARG A 400 -33.82 50.48 -0.38
N VAL A 401 -34.92 49.81 -0.05
CA VAL A 401 -34.99 48.34 -0.04
C VAL A 401 -34.58 47.79 -1.40
N SER A 402 -35.09 48.37 -2.50
CA SER A 402 -34.72 47.98 -3.86
C SER A 402 -33.22 48.14 -4.15
N ARG A 403 -32.56 49.16 -3.59
CA ARG A 403 -31.11 49.37 -3.73
C ARG A 403 -30.30 48.37 -2.89
N TRP A 404 -30.71 48.07 -1.66
CA TRP A 404 -30.06 47.05 -0.83
C TRP A 404 -30.12 45.67 -1.48
N VAL A 405 -31.26 45.29 -2.07
CA VAL A 405 -31.37 44.02 -2.81
C VAL A 405 -30.33 43.96 -3.94
N ARG A 406 -30.22 45.03 -4.74
CA ARG A 406 -29.19 45.10 -5.82
C ARG A 406 -27.77 45.09 -5.27
N GLU A 407 -27.51 45.75 -4.15
CA GLU A 407 -26.20 45.77 -3.51
C GLU A 407 -25.81 44.36 -3.02
N ILE A 408 -26.71 43.65 -2.36
CA ILE A 408 -26.49 42.27 -1.88
C ILE A 408 -26.21 41.34 -3.05
N LEU A 409 -27.01 41.41 -4.11
CA LEU A 409 -26.80 40.59 -5.31
C LEU A 409 -25.44 40.83 -5.98
N THR A 410 -24.86 42.02 -5.79
CA THR A 410 -23.59 42.41 -6.42
C THR A 410 -22.38 42.19 -5.52
N THR A 411 -22.53 42.44 -4.21
CA THR A 411 -21.41 42.49 -3.25
C THR A 411 -21.49 41.44 -2.14
N GLY A 412 -22.63 40.77 -1.99
CA GLY A 412 -22.89 39.80 -0.93
C GLY A 412 -23.35 40.41 0.41
N HIS A 413 -23.42 41.74 0.53
CA HIS A 413 -23.89 42.42 1.74
C HIS A 413 -24.66 43.71 1.40
N ALA A 414 -25.37 44.28 2.38
CA ALA A 414 -25.94 45.62 2.29
C ALA A 414 -25.30 46.55 3.32
N SER A 415 -25.16 47.82 2.97
CA SER A 415 -24.68 48.87 3.88
C SER A 415 -25.82 49.81 4.25
N PHE A 416 -25.77 50.40 5.46
CA PHE A 416 -26.79 51.37 5.89
C PHE A 416 -26.78 52.66 5.04
N ASP A 417 -25.61 53.02 4.50
CA ASP A 417 -25.41 54.11 3.53
C ASP A 417 -25.51 53.58 2.10
N PRO A 418 -26.68 53.69 1.45
CA PRO A 418 -26.96 52.85 0.30
C PRO A 418 -26.43 53.50 -0.96
N LYS A 419 -25.66 52.71 -1.70
CA LYS A 419 -24.94 53.12 -2.90
C LYS A 419 -25.84 53.78 -3.93
N SER A 420 -25.25 54.72 -4.68
CA SER A 420 -25.92 55.38 -5.79
C SER A 420 -26.27 54.38 -6.90
N ASN A 421 -27.17 54.77 -7.80
CA ASN A 421 -27.49 53.92 -8.93
C ASN A 421 -26.29 53.74 -9.86
N GLU A 422 -25.50 54.78 -10.07
CA GLU A 422 -24.28 54.74 -10.87
C GLU A 422 -23.22 53.81 -10.25
N GLU A 423 -23.06 53.85 -8.93
CA GLU A 423 -22.13 52.97 -8.20
C GLU A 423 -22.54 51.50 -8.33
N LEU A 424 -23.83 51.19 -8.18
CA LEU A 424 -24.33 49.83 -8.34
C LEU A 424 -24.13 49.30 -9.76
N ILE A 425 -24.35 50.12 -10.79
CA ILE A 425 -24.10 49.74 -12.18
C ILE A 425 -22.61 49.41 -12.40
N ARG A 426 -21.70 50.21 -11.83
CA ARG A 426 -20.25 49.96 -11.95
C ARG A 426 -19.87 48.62 -11.32
N LEU A 427 -20.34 48.35 -10.11
CA LEU A 427 -20.07 47.09 -9.40
C LEU A 427 -20.65 45.89 -10.16
N GLN A 428 -21.81 46.04 -10.78
CA GLN A 428 -22.44 44.96 -11.54
C GLN A 428 -21.64 44.62 -12.81
N VAL A 429 -21.12 45.63 -13.51
CA VAL A 429 -20.22 45.42 -14.66
C VAL A 429 -18.92 44.75 -14.24
N GLU A 430 -18.36 45.13 -13.09
CA GLU A 430 -17.14 44.54 -12.54
C GLU A 430 -17.35 43.05 -12.18
N LEU A 431 -18.42 42.74 -11.46
CA LEU A 431 -18.78 41.36 -11.12
C LEU A 431 -18.96 40.49 -12.37
N GLN A 432 -19.62 41.02 -13.40
CA GLN A 432 -19.81 40.28 -14.65
C GLN A 432 -18.48 39.98 -15.34
N ARG A 433 -17.55 40.95 -15.38
CA ARG A 433 -16.20 40.73 -15.92
C ARG A 433 -15.44 39.67 -15.13
N GLU A 434 -15.53 39.68 -13.81
CA GLU A 434 -14.88 38.67 -12.97
C GLU A 434 -15.47 37.27 -13.22
N GLN A 435 -16.80 37.16 -13.33
CA GLN A 435 -17.47 35.90 -13.65
C GLN A 435 -17.06 35.37 -15.02
N GLU A 436 -16.99 36.22 -16.04
CA GLU A 436 -16.50 35.84 -17.38
C GLU A 436 -15.04 35.39 -17.33
N HIS A 437 -14.19 36.10 -16.59
CA HIS A 437 -12.80 35.72 -16.40
C HIS A 437 -12.66 34.35 -15.71
N ARG A 438 -13.42 34.13 -14.63
CA ARG A 438 -13.46 32.85 -13.91
C ARG A 438 -13.93 31.70 -14.80
N LYS A 439 -14.98 31.91 -15.61
CA LYS A 439 -15.45 30.92 -16.61
C LYS A 439 -14.39 30.61 -17.66
N ARG A 440 -13.63 31.61 -18.12
CA ARG A 440 -12.50 31.40 -19.05
C ARG A 440 -11.41 30.55 -18.41
N ILE A 441 -11.00 30.88 -17.18
CA ILE A 441 -10.02 30.09 -16.43
C ILE A 441 -10.51 28.66 -16.23
N GLU A 442 -11.76 28.48 -15.81
CA GLU A 442 -12.35 27.16 -15.61
C GLU A 442 -12.38 26.35 -16.91
N THR A 443 -12.69 26.99 -18.04
CA THR A 443 -12.65 26.36 -19.37
C THR A 443 -11.24 25.93 -19.74
N ASN A 444 -10.25 26.80 -19.53
CA ASN A 444 -8.83 26.47 -19.78
C ASN A 444 -8.35 25.36 -18.85
N HIS A 445 -8.75 25.38 -17.58
CA HIS A 445 -8.46 24.32 -16.62
C HIS A 445 -9.10 22.99 -17.04
N LYS A 446 -10.37 23.00 -17.48
CA LYS A 446 -11.04 21.80 -18.02
C LYS A 446 -10.34 21.28 -19.28
N ARG A 447 -9.83 22.14 -20.16
CA ARG A 447 -9.00 21.73 -21.31
C ARG A 447 -7.69 21.08 -20.87
N LEU A 448 -7.07 21.56 -19.79
CA LEU A 448 -5.86 20.97 -19.21
C LEU A 448 -6.13 19.65 -18.47
N VAL A 449 -7.32 19.49 -17.88
CA VAL A 449 -7.73 18.32 -17.09
C VAL A 449 -8.37 17.22 -17.93
N GLN A 450 -9.04 17.55 -19.05
CA GLN A 450 -9.49 16.56 -20.01
C GLN A 450 -8.26 15.77 -20.49
N ARG A 451 -8.27 14.47 -20.18
CA ARG A 451 -7.20 13.52 -20.49
C ARG A 451 -6.76 13.70 -21.94
N ARG A 452 -5.60 14.32 -22.16
CA ARG A 452 -4.88 14.22 -23.43
C ARG A 452 -4.69 12.72 -23.71
N GLU A 453 -5.40 12.18 -24.69
CA GLU A 453 -5.08 10.88 -25.25
C GLU A 453 -3.85 11.07 -26.14
N TYR A 454 -2.70 10.71 -25.60
CA TYR A 454 -1.45 10.80 -26.33
C TYR A 454 -1.34 9.65 -27.31
N HIS A 455 -0.66 9.89 -28.44
CA HIS A 455 -0.21 8.82 -29.32
C HIS A 455 0.47 7.71 -28.51
N LYS A 456 0.18 6.46 -28.86
CA LYS A 456 0.80 5.29 -28.22
C LYS A 456 1.76 4.66 -29.21
N PHE A 457 3.04 4.66 -28.84
CA PHE A 457 4.05 3.95 -29.62
C PHE A 457 3.89 2.44 -29.47
N GLN A 458 4.42 1.68 -30.43
CA GLN A 458 4.46 0.22 -30.33
C GLN A 458 5.23 -0.24 -29.08
N LYS A 459 4.92 -1.45 -28.60
CA LYS A 459 5.62 -2.05 -27.46
C LYS A 459 6.89 -2.73 -27.93
N GLY A 460 7.98 -2.53 -27.19
CA GLY A 460 9.28 -3.11 -27.53
C GLY A 460 10.43 -2.35 -26.89
N SER A 461 11.61 -2.93 -27.00
CA SER A 461 12.85 -2.30 -26.54
C SER A 461 13.14 -1.08 -27.42
N GLY A 462 13.20 0.11 -26.81
CA GLY A 462 13.34 1.38 -27.52
C GLY A 462 14.33 2.32 -26.86
N PHE A 463 15.19 2.93 -27.67
CA PHE A 463 16.08 4.01 -27.28
C PHE A 463 15.44 5.35 -27.65
N TYR A 464 15.57 6.35 -26.79
CA TYR A 464 14.95 7.67 -26.99
C TYR A 464 15.85 8.82 -26.52
N ILE A 465 15.59 9.99 -27.11
CA ILE A 465 16.13 11.27 -26.71
C ILE A 465 14.96 12.20 -26.42
N ILE A 466 14.91 12.73 -25.20
CA ILE A 466 13.91 13.71 -24.79
C ILE A 466 14.58 15.04 -24.46
N ARG A 467 13.89 16.14 -24.73
CA ARG A 467 14.25 17.48 -24.27
C ARG A 467 13.45 17.78 -23.01
N ALA A 468 14.14 18.04 -21.90
CA ALA A 468 13.50 18.37 -20.61
C ALA A 468 13.43 19.89 -20.37
N SER A 469 14.46 20.61 -20.79
CA SER A 469 14.59 22.07 -20.79
C SER A 469 15.29 22.53 -22.07
N ASP A 470 15.34 23.83 -22.33
CA ASP A 470 15.94 24.37 -23.56
C ASP A 470 17.43 24.03 -23.71
N ASP A 471 18.13 23.76 -22.60
CA ASP A 471 19.60 23.61 -22.58
C ASP A 471 20.09 22.15 -22.37
N ALA A 472 19.20 21.17 -22.20
CA ALA A 472 19.60 19.79 -21.89
C ALA A 472 18.72 18.70 -22.52
N PHE A 473 19.39 17.67 -23.05
CA PHE A 473 18.77 16.45 -23.56
C PHE A 473 18.99 15.29 -22.59
N LYS A 474 17.94 14.53 -22.33
CA LYS A 474 18.04 13.25 -21.64
C LYS A 474 17.99 12.13 -22.65
N ILE A 475 18.94 11.21 -22.53
CA ILE A 475 18.96 9.96 -23.29
C ILE A 475 18.55 8.81 -22.38
N GLY A 476 17.89 7.80 -22.96
CA GLY A 476 17.48 6.63 -22.20
C GLY A 476 17.00 5.48 -23.06
N PHE A 477 16.75 4.33 -22.43
CA PHE A 477 16.11 3.17 -23.08
C PHE A 477 14.99 2.58 -22.22
N ASP A 478 13.93 2.06 -22.81
CA ASP A 478 13.00 1.15 -22.15
C ASP A 478 13.05 -0.22 -22.82
N GLY A 479 12.98 -1.31 -22.04
CA GLY A 479 13.09 -2.68 -22.57
C GLY A 479 11.75 -3.35 -22.90
N VAL A 480 10.61 -2.76 -22.50
CA VAL A 480 9.31 -3.43 -22.50
C VAL A 480 8.19 -2.53 -23.05
N ASP A 481 7.95 -1.37 -22.42
CA ASP A 481 6.86 -0.47 -22.79
C ASP A 481 7.26 0.99 -22.52
N ILE A 482 7.71 1.64 -23.59
CA ILE A 482 8.09 3.05 -23.57
C ILE A 482 6.94 3.98 -23.15
N ASN A 483 5.68 3.58 -23.36
CA ASN A 483 4.53 4.43 -23.05
C ASN A 483 4.34 4.58 -21.54
N GLU A 484 4.65 3.55 -20.75
CA GLU A 484 4.66 3.62 -19.29
C GLU A 484 5.78 4.53 -18.80
N ARG A 485 6.96 4.41 -19.40
CA ARG A 485 8.10 5.25 -19.07
C ARG A 485 7.85 6.73 -19.36
N PHE A 486 7.32 7.07 -20.53
CA PHE A 486 6.99 8.45 -20.85
C PHE A 486 5.81 8.97 -20.02
N ARG A 487 4.90 8.10 -19.56
CA ARG A 487 3.87 8.49 -18.56
C ARG A 487 4.51 8.91 -17.24
N ALA A 488 5.51 8.17 -16.76
CA ALA A 488 6.24 8.54 -15.57
C ALA A 488 6.97 9.88 -15.75
N TYR A 489 7.68 10.08 -16.87
CA TYR A 489 8.37 11.34 -17.13
C TYR A 489 7.44 12.54 -17.24
N ARG A 490 6.26 12.42 -17.84
CA ARG A 490 5.28 13.52 -17.89
C ARG A 490 4.79 13.95 -16.50
N THR A 491 4.76 13.03 -15.56
CA THR A 491 4.42 13.34 -14.16
C THR A 491 5.51 14.19 -13.51
N SER A 492 6.78 13.92 -13.82
CA SER A 492 7.92 14.61 -13.21
C SER A 492 8.43 15.83 -14.00
N ILE A 493 8.26 15.84 -15.33
CA ILE A 493 8.75 16.85 -16.28
C ILE A 493 7.61 17.13 -17.30
N PRO A 494 6.63 17.98 -16.96
CA PRO A 494 5.47 18.22 -17.82
C PRO A 494 5.79 18.87 -19.18
N SER A 495 6.92 19.56 -19.30
CA SER A 495 7.40 20.23 -20.52
C SER A 495 8.20 19.33 -21.47
N MET A 496 8.34 18.04 -21.15
CA MET A 496 9.13 17.10 -21.93
C MET A 496 8.64 16.98 -23.37
N LYS A 497 9.57 17.03 -24.33
CA LYS A 497 9.32 16.66 -25.73
C LYS A 497 10.20 15.49 -26.14
N VAL A 498 9.62 14.51 -26.81
CA VAL A 498 10.37 13.43 -27.49
C VAL A 498 10.99 14.01 -28.75
N MET A 499 12.30 13.87 -28.93
CA MET A 499 13.03 14.48 -30.05
C MET A 499 13.52 13.44 -31.06
N TYR A 500 13.80 12.22 -30.60
CA TYR A 500 14.27 11.12 -31.43
C TYR A 500 13.96 9.79 -30.74
N MET A 501 13.60 8.78 -31.52
CA MET A 501 13.32 7.45 -30.99
C MET A 501 13.55 6.35 -32.04
N VAL A 502 14.10 5.23 -31.58
CA VAL A 502 14.28 4.01 -32.38
C VAL A 502 13.96 2.79 -31.54
N PHE A 503 13.28 1.80 -32.13
CA PHE A 503 13.12 0.49 -31.54
C PHE A 503 14.29 -0.40 -31.93
N SER A 504 14.92 -1.05 -30.95
CA SER A 504 16.03 -1.97 -31.16
C SER A 504 16.15 -2.94 -29.99
N PRO A 505 16.41 -4.24 -30.22
CA PRO A 505 16.69 -5.19 -29.14
C PRO A 505 17.93 -4.79 -28.32
N ASP A 506 18.84 -4.00 -28.89
CA ASP A 506 20.08 -3.54 -28.24
C ASP A 506 19.98 -2.09 -27.74
N ALA A 507 18.78 -1.58 -27.45
CA ALA A 507 18.57 -0.20 -26.99
C ALA A 507 19.41 0.18 -25.75
N ALA A 508 19.60 -0.76 -24.82
CA ALA A 508 20.46 -0.58 -23.66
C ALA A 508 21.94 -0.38 -24.03
N LEU A 509 22.41 -1.04 -25.10
CA LEU A 509 23.76 -0.86 -25.61
C LEU A 509 23.92 0.53 -26.25
N ILE A 510 22.91 0.98 -26.99
CA ILE A 510 22.88 2.31 -27.62
C ILE A 510 23.01 3.40 -26.54
N GLU A 511 22.20 3.33 -25.48
CA GLU A 511 22.28 4.27 -24.36
C GLU A 511 23.68 4.30 -23.73
N LYS A 512 24.24 3.12 -23.42
CA LYS A 512 25.56 3.01 -22.80
C LYS A 512 26.66 3.60 -23.68
N CYS A 513 26.62 3.33 -24.98
CA CYS A 513 27.57 3.88 -25.95
C CYS A 513 27.46 5.41 -26.05
N MET A 514 26.24 5.94 -26.15
CA MET A 514 25.98 7.37 -26.22
C MET A 514 26.43 8.10 -24.96
N LEU A 515 26.05 7.59 -23.79
CA LEU A 515 26.49 8.12 -22.51
C LEU A 515 28.02 8.08 -22.39
N SER A 516 28.67 6.99 -22.81
CA SER A 516 30.13 6.89 -22.74
C SER A 516 30.84 7.85 -23.70
N ARG A 517 30.29 8.07 -24.90
CA ARG A 517 30.83 9.00 -25.90
C ARG A 517 30.78 10.45 -25.43
N PHE A 518 29.67 10.87 -24.82
CA PHE A 518 29.45 12.26 -24.38
C PHE A 518 29.65 12.43 -22.87
N ARG A 519 30.65 11.74 -22.30
CA ARG A 519 30.91 11.75 -20.85
C ARG A 519 31.16 13.15 -20.29
N ASP A 520 31.85 13.99 -21.05
CA ASP A 520 32.26 15.34 -20.63
C ASP A 520 31.11 16.37 -20.66
N PHE A 521 29.99 16.02 -21.31
CA PHE A 521 28.82 16.88 -21.47
C PHE A 521 27.70 16.58 -20.45
N ARG A 522 27.97 15.75 -19.43
CA ARG A 522 26.97 15.33 -18.44
C ARG A 522 26.76 16.40 -17.36
N VAL A 523 25.52 16.82 -17.11
CA VAL A 523 25.22 18.02 -16.31
C VAL A 523 24.67 17.73 -14.89
N GLU A 524 23.99 16.60 -14.67
CA GLU A 524 23.33 16.30 -13.38
C GLU A 524 23.92 15.08 -12.64
N ASN A 525 23.70 15.03 -11.31
CA ASN A 525 24.16 13.96 -10.38
C ASN A 525 23.72 12.54 -10.77
N ASN A 526 22.71 12.40 -11.64
CA ASN A 526 22.24 11.11 -12.15
C ASN A 526 22.92 10.70 -13.48
N HIS A 527 23.81 11.54 -14.04
CA HIS A 527 24.63 11.24 -15.21
C HIS A 527 23.92 10.87 -16.53
N GLU A 528 22.61 11.09 -16.63
CA GLU A 528 21.77 10.72 -17.79
C GLU A 528 21.36 11.91 -18.68
N PHE A 529 21.68 13.14 -18.25
CA PHE A 529 21.42 14.38 -19.00
C PHE A 529 22.69 14.91 -19.64
N LEU A 530 22.59 15.32 -20.90
CA LEU A 530 23.65 15.91 -21.71
C LEU A 530 23.30 17.36 -22.05
N GLY A 531 24.18 18.30 -21.72
CA GLY A 531 24.03 19.73 -22.01
C GLY A 531 25.11 20.23 -22.95
N GLY A 532 24.87 21.37 -23.62
CA GLY A 532 25.85 21.98 -24.53
C GLY A 532 26.04 21.23 -25.85
N LEU A 533 25.12 20.34 -26.22
CA LEU A 533 25.10 19.61 -27.49
C LEU A 533 23.85 19.96 -28.29
N SER A 534 23.95 19.97 -29.62
CA SER A 534 22.79 20.10 -30.50
C SER A 534 22.08 18.76 -30.70
N LEU A 535 20.78 18.80 -31.03
CA LEU A 535 20.02 17.60 -31.35
C LEU A 535 20.65 16.83 -32.53
N LEU A 536 21.14 17.56 -33.54
CA LEU A 536 21.74 16.96 -34.73
C LEU A 536 23.01 16.16 -34.40
N GLU A 537 23.84 16.62 -33.48
CA GLU A 537 25.05 15.89 -33.06
C GLU A 537 24.70 14.57 -32.36
N LEU A 538 23.63 14.58 -31.54
CA LEU A 538 23.15 13.41 -30.85
C LEU A 538 22.54 12.39 -31.83
N THR A 539 21.61 12.81 -32.68
CA THR A 539 20.94 11.91 -33.64
C THR A 539 21.93 11.33 -34.65
N THR A 540 22.85 12.16 -35.18
CA THR A 540 23.90 11.70 -36.09
C THR A 540 24.80 10.65 -35.44
N SER A 541 25.11 10.82 -34.15
CA SER A 541 25.94 9.86 -33.40
C SER A 541 25.22 8.52 -33.20
N VAL A 542 23.91 8.55 -32.92
CA VAL A 542 23.09 7.34 -32.81
C VAL A 542 23.00 6.62 -34.16
N ASP A 543 22.67 7.34 -35.22
CA ASP A 543 22.57 6.76 -36.56
C ASP A 543 23.90 6.16 -37.04
N THR A 544 25.02 6.83 -36.73
CA THR A 544 26.36 6.31 -37.03
C THR A 544 26.63 5.02 -36.27
N LEU A 545 26.28 4.98 -34.98
CA LEU A 545 26.46 3.79 -34.14
C LEU A 545 25.63 2.61 -34.67
N LEU A 546 24.35 2.85 -34.98
CA LEU A 546 23.44 1.85 -35.52
C LEU A 546 23.99 1.24 -36.82
N LYS A 547 24.42 2.09 -37.76
CA LYS A 547 24.98 1.68 -39.05
C LYS A 547 26.32 0.96 -38.91
N TYR A 548 27.23 1.51 -38.11
CA TYR A 548 28.59 0.96 -37.93
C TYR A 548 28.57 -0.41 -37.24
N CYS A 549 27.79 -0.54 -36.17
CA CYS A 549 27.67 -1.79 -35.42
C CYS A 549 26.69 -2.78 -36.05
N LYS A 550 25.99 -2.41 -37.13
CA LYS A 550 24.93 -3.20 -37.78
C LYS A 550 23.85 -3.67 -36.79
N ILE A 551 23.50 -2.79 -35.85
CA ILE A 551 22.46 -3.06 -34.86
C ILE A 551 21.11 -3.05 -35.59
N PRO A 552 20.23 -4.05 -35.42
CA PRO A 552 18.89 -4.01 -35.99
C PRO A 552 18.07 -2.91 -35.31
N TYR A 553 17.40 -2.07 -36.10
CA TYR A 553 16.58 -0.98 -35.59
C TYR A 553 15.39 -0.65 -36.50
N GLU A 554 14.34 -0.12 -35.89
CA GLU A 554 13.16 0.46 -36.54
C GLU A 554 13.02 1.92 -36.07
N PRO A 555 13.21 2.92 -36.95
CA PRO A 555 13.02 4.31 -36.57
C PRO A 555 11.53 4.65 -36.41
N VAL A 556 11.23 5.49 -35.42
CA VAL A 556 9.88 6.05 -35.24
C VAL A 556 9.70 7.23 -36.18
N GLU A 557 8.57 7.32 -36.87
CA GLU A 557 8.31 8.41 -37.81
C GLU A 557 8.17 9.76 -37.10
N GLU A 558 8.64 10.83 -37.75
CA GLU A 558 8.57 12.19 -37.18
C GLU A 558 7.12 12.60 -36.87
N LYS A 559 6.16 12.19 -37.71
CA LYS A 559 4.72 12.41 -37.50
C LYS A 559 4.19 11.77 -36.22
N GLU A 560 4.70 10.59 -35.85
CA GLU A 560 4.31 9.92 -34.60
C GLU A 560 4.88 10.62 -33.38
N ILE A 561 6.10 11.15 -33.50
CA ILE A 561 6.75 11.96 -32.46
C ILE A 561 6.02 13.30 -32.29
N GLU A 562 5.63 13.95 -33.39
CA GLU A 562 4.81 15.17 -33.38
C GLU A 562 3.44 14.91 -32.75
N ALA A 563 2.74 13.86 -33.18
CA ALA A 563 1.48 13.40 -32.61
C ALA A 563 1.55 13.14 -31.10
N TYR A 564 2.70 12.66 -30.61
CA TYR A 564 2.95 12.48 -29.20
C TYR A 564 3.17 13.81 -28.45
N ASN A 565 3.99 14.69 -29.02
CA ASN A 565 4.37 15.96 -28.39
C ASN A 565 3.25 16.99 -28.40
N ASP A 566 2.40 16.96 -29.42
CA ASP A 566 1.27 17.86 -29.60
C ASP A 566 0.01 17.07 -30.00
N PRO A 567 -0.73 16.54 -28.99
CA PRO A 567 -1.93 15.76 -29.23
C PRO A 567 -3.10 16.57 -29.80
N ASP A 568 -3.02 17.91 -29.83
CA ASP A 568 -4.07 18.77 -30.39
C ASP A 568 -3.95 18.91 -31.93
N THR A 569 -2.79 18.58 -32.51
CA THR A 569 -2.52 18.67 -33.97
C THR A 569 -3.25 17.63 -34.82
N ILE A 570 -3.86 16.61 -34.20
CA ILE A 570 -4.48 15.46 -34.91
C ILE A 570 -6.01 15.62 -35.02
N GLN A 571 -6.61 16.64 -34.39
CA GLN A 571 -8.06 16.88 -34.41
C GLN A 571 -8.53 17.98 -35.38
N THR A 572 -7.74 18.29 -36.43
CA THR A 572 -8.19 19.13 -37.54
C THR A 572 -8.30 18.38 -38.85
#